data_AF-A0A7C0XLZ7-F1
#
_entry.id   AF-A0A7C0XLZ7-F1
#
_cell.length_a   1.000
_cell.length_b   1.000
_cell.length_c   1.000
_cell.angle_alpha   90.00
_cell.angle_beta   90.00
_cell.angle_gamma   90.00
#
_symmetry.space_group_name_H-M   'P 1'
#
loop_
_entity.id
_entity.type
_entity.pdbx_description
1 polymer ?
#
loop_
_entity_poly.entity_id
_entity_poly.type
_entity_poly.pdbx_seq_one_letter_code
_entity_poly.pdbx_strand_id
1 'polypeptide(L)'
;RGGRFYHLTGPNDKGRAVLLLKDIYKQQSARIKTVALGDSLNDLPMLKVADYPILVKKPDGSYDPSIKLDNLILAPESGPKGWCEAMLKLLNKLD
;
A
#
# COMPACT_ATOMS: atom_id res chain seq x y z
N ARG A 1 7.28 13.62 -6.08
CA ARG A 1 7.45 13.08 -7.46
C ARG A 1 6.60 11.82 -7.54
N GLY A 2 5.81 11.63 -8.59
CA GLY A 2 5.06 10.40 -8.83
C GLY A 2 5.56 9.77 -10.12
N GLY A 3 6.23 8.62 -10.03
CA GLY A 3 6.77 7.81 -11.15
C GLY A 3 7.56 8.59 -12.21
N ARG A 4 6.84 9.27 -13.09
CA ARG A 4 7.36 10.02 -14.24
C ARG A 4 7.51 11.53 -13.99
N PHE A 5 6.61 12.15 -13.23
CA PHE A 5 6.53 13.61 -13.11
C PHE A 5 6.74 14.11 -11.67
N TYR A 6 7.23 15.33 -11.55
CA TYR A 6 7.22 16.04 -10.27
C TYR A 6 5.83 16.56 -9.97
N HIS A 7 5.45 16.55 -8.70
CA HIS A 7 4.16 17.04 -8.25
C HIS A 7 4.42 18.27 -7.38
N LEU A 8 3.72 19.37 -7.65
CA LEU A 8 3.63 20.50 -6.75
C LEU A 8 2.37 20.30 -5.90
N THR A 9 2.55 19.95 -4.64
CA THR A 9 1.44 19.71 -3.71
C THR A 9 1.65 20.53 -2.45
N GLY A 10 0.56 20.95 -1.81
CA GLY A 10 0.59 21.45 -0.44
C GLY A 10 0.90 20.32 0.56
N PRO A 11 0.50 20.46 1.84
CA PRO A 11 0.69 19.42 2.85
C PRO A 11 -0.22 18.20 2.58
N ASN A 12 0.16 17.36 1.61
CA ASN A 12 -0.53 16.13 1.24
C ASN A 12 0.25 14.91 1.75
N ASP A 13 -0.45 14.01 2.43
CA ASP A 13 0.10 12.77 2.97
C ASP A 13 -0.93 11.64 2.80
N LYS A 14 -0.57 10.62 2.02
CA LYS A 14 -1.45 9.47 1.75
C LYS A 14 -1.74 8.64 3.02
N GLY A 15 -0.79 8.58 3.95
CA GLY A 15 -0.97 7.91 5.24
C GLY A 15 -2.00 8.62 6.10
N ARG A 16 -1.95 9.96 6.17
CA ARG A 16 -2.97 10.77 6.86
C ARG A 16 -4.36 10.54 6.27
N ALA A 17 -4.48 10.46 4.94
CA ALA A 17 -5.74 10.16 4.28
C ALA A 17 -6.29 8.77 4.69
N VAL A 18 -5.44 7.75 4.75
CA VAL A 18 -5.85 6.41 5.22
C VAL A 18 -6.25 6.41 6.69
N LEU A 19 -5.52 7.10 7.56
CA LEU A 19 -5.87 7.20 8.98
C LEU A 19 -7.25 7.85 9.17
N LEU A 20 -7.53 8.94 8.45
CA LEU A 20 -8.84 9.59 8.49
C LEU A 20 -9.96 8.65 8.03
N LEU A 21 -9.75 7.90 6.94
CA LEU A 21 -10.71 6.91 6.47
C LEU A 21 -10.89 5.79 7.50
N LYS A 22 -9.81 5.28 8.12
CA LYS A 22 -9.90 4.27 9.19
C LYS A 22 -10.79 4.76 10.32
N ASP A 23 -10.66 6.01 10.73
CA ASP A 23 -11.47 6.57 11.83
C ASP A 23 -12.95 6.71 11.45
N ILE A 24 -13.26 7.11 10.20
CA ILE A 24 -14.64 7.16 9.70
C ILE A 24 -15.27 5.76 9.67
N TYR A 25 -14.58 4.77 9.07
CA TYR A 25 -15.14 3.42 8.95
C TYR A 25 -15.26 2.71 10.30
N LYS A 26 -14.40 3.02 11.27
CA LYS A 26 -14.50 2.50 12.64
C LYS A 26 -15.79 2.91 13.35
N GLN A 27 -16.39 4.03 12.98
CA GLN A 27 -17.68 4.46 13.54
C GLN A 27 -18.82 3.54 13.11
N GLN A 28 -18.69 2.88 11.94
CA GLN A 28 -19.70 1.96 11.41
C GLN A 28 -19.39 0.50 11.72
N SER A 29 -18.12 0.13 11.83
CA SER A 29 -17.67 -1.21 12.19
C SER A 29 -16.40 -1.15 13.04
N ALA A 30 -16.47 -1.66 14.27
CA ALA A 30 -15.33 -1.68 15.18
C ALA A 30 -14.14 -2.52 14.68
N ARG A 31 -14.37 -3.42 13.71
CA ARG A 31 -13.34 -4.34 13.19
C ARG A 31 -13.16 -4.11 11.69
N ILE A 32 -12.28 -3.17 11.36
CA ILE A 32 -11.79 -2.99 9.99
C ILE A 32 -10.39 -3.55 9.85
N LYS A 33 -10.10 -4.10 8.67
CA LYS A 33 -8.74 -4.46 8.23
C LYS A 33 -8.42 -3.63 7.00
N THR A 34 -7.21 -3.11 6.93
CA THR A 34 -6.75 -2.22 5.87
C THR A 34 -5.62 -2.86 5.10
N VAL A 35 -5.76 -2.89 3.78
CA VAL A 35 -4.74 -3.36 2.85
C VAL A 35 -4.31 -2.17 2.00
N ALA A 36 -3.01 -1.92 1.92
CA ALA A 36 -2.45 -0.86 1.07
C ALA A 36 -1.51 -1.50 0.05
N LEU A 37 -1.65 -1.11 -1.21
CA LEU A 37 -0.80 -1.59 -2.30
C LEU A 37 -0.12 -0.38 -2.96
N GLY A 38 1.20 -0.45 -3.12
CA GLY A 38 2.01 0.59 -3.76
C GLY A 38 3.27 -0.02 -4.38
N ASP A 39 4.00 0.75 -5.19
CA ASP A 39 5.17 0.27 -5.94
C ASP A 39 6.42 1.14 -5.75
N SER A 40 6.26 2.29 -5.09
CA SER A 40 7.25 3.36 -5.09
C SER A 40 7.21 4.18 -3.80
N LEU A 41 8.30 4.89 -3.51
CA LEU A 41 8.50 5.62 -2.26
C LEU A 41 7.35 6.60 -1.91
N ASN A 42 6.65 7.17 -2.89
CA ASN A 42 5.50 8.04 -2.63
C ASN A 42 4.30 7.33 -1.97
N ASP A 43 4.28 6.00 -1.96
CA ASP A 43 3.24 5.20 -1.31
C ASP A 43 3.62 4.78 0.11
N LEU A 44 4.89 4.99 0.51
CA LEU A 44 5.39 4.63 1.84
C LEU A 44 4.51 5.18 2.99
N PRO A 45 4.03 6.44 2.98
CA PRO A 45 3.17 6.93 4.05
C PRO A 45 1.89 6.10 4.22
N MET A 46 1.28 5.66 3.11
CA MET A 46 0.09 4.80 3.11
C MET A 46 0.39 3.38 3.58
N LEU A 47 1.49 2.81 3.08
CA LEU A 47 1.94 1.46 3.44
C LEU A 47 2.23 1.37 4.95
N LYS A 48 2.87 2.39 5.54
CA LYS A 48 3.20 2.42 6.98
C LYS A 48 2.00 2.29 7.92
N VAL A 49 0.81 2.73 7.51
CA VAL A 49 -0.37 2.82 8.38
C VAL A 49 -1.42 1.74 8.11
N ALA A 50 -1.21 0.93 7.07
CA ALA A 50 -2.07 -0.19 6.73
C ALA A 50 -1.72 -1.43 7.57
N ASP A 51 -2.73 -2.26 7.84
CA ASP A 51 -2.52 -3.50 8.60
C ASP A 51 -1.76 -4.52 7.74
N TYR A 52 -2.02 -4.53 6.43
CA TYR A 52 -1.35 -5.36 5.43
C TYR A 52 -0.77 -4.49 4.30
N PRO A 53 0.48 -4.01 4.44
CA PRO A 53 1.17 -3.30 3.37
C PRO A 53 1.73 -4.27 2.34
N ILE A 54 1.39 -4.05 1.08
CA ILE A 54 1.87 -4.83 -0.06
C ILE A 54 2.71 -3.92 -0.98
N LEU A 55 3.97 -4.31 -1.19
CA LEU A 55 4.84 -3.68 -2.18
C LEU A 55 4.80 -4.47 -3.49
N VAL A 56 4.32 -3.83 -4.55
CA VAL A 56 4.22 -4.39 -5.90
C VAL A 56 5.51 -4.14 -6.65
N LYS A 57 5.95 -5.10 -7.47
CA LYS A 57 7.13 -4.91 -8.31
C LYS A 57 6.90 -3.75 -9.28
N LYS A 58 7.98 -3.03 -9.54
CA LYS A 58 8.08 -2.10 -10.67
C LYS A 58 8.09 -2.88 -11.99
N PRO A 59 7.84 -2.22 -13.14
CA PRO A 59 7.87 -2.89 -14.44
C PRO A 59 9.20 -3.59 -14.78
N ASP A 60 10.32 -3.13 -14.19
CA ASP A 60 11.65 -3.74 -14.32
C ASP A 60 11.87 -4.98 -13.44
N GLY A 61 10.84 -5.40 -12.68
CA GLY A 61 10.89 -6.56 -11.79
C GLY A 61 11.49 -6.28 -10.41
N SER A 62 11.98 -5.05 -10.16
CA SER A 62 12.56 -4.65 -8.88
C SER A 62 11.47 -4.23 -7.87
N TYR A 63 11.83 -4.26 -6.59
CA TYR A 63 11.10 -3.55 -5.54
C TYR A 63 11.83 -2.24 -5.22
N ASP A 64 11.10 -1.23 -4.75
CA ASP A 64 11.75 0.01 -4.29
C ASP A 64 12.61 -0.27 -3.04
N PRO A 65 13.95 -0.15 -3.12
CA PRO A 65 14.84 -0.54 -2.02
C PRO A 65 14.76 0.39 -0.81
N SER A 66 14.13 1.56 -0.96
CA SER A 66 13.93 2.52 0.12
C SER A 66 12.72 2.19 1.00
N ILE A 67 11.84 1.28 0.57
CA ILE A 67 10.67 0.84 1.32
C ILE A 67 11.06 -0.37 2.16
N LYS A 68 11.18 -0.17 3.48
CA LYS A 68 11.45 -1.20 4.46
C LYS A 68 10.43 -1.11 5.59
N LEU A 69 9.62 -2.15 5.75
CA LEU A 69 8.65 -2.32 6.83
C LEU A 69 8.70 -3.79 7.28
N ASP A 70 8.55 -4.03 8.59
CA ASP A 70 8.70 -5.39 9.16
C ASP A 70 7.60 -6.35 8.68
N ASN A 71 6.40 -5.84 8.41
CA ASN A 71 5.23 -6.59 7.95
C ASN A 71 4.99 -6.46 6.43
N LEU A 72 5.99 -6.05 5.65
CA LEU A 72 5.83 -5.84 4.21
C LEU A 72 5.58 -7.16 3.46
N ILE A 73 4.49 -7.21 2.71
CA ILE A 73 4.17 -8.29 1.80
C ILE A 73 4.70 -7.93 0.42
N LEU A 74 5.53 -8.79 -0.18
CA LEU A 74 6.06 -8.56 -1.53
C LEU A 74 5.16 -9.24 -2.56
N ALA A 75 4.57 -8.47 -3.47
CA ALA A 75 3.80 -9.03 -4.58
C ALA A 75 4.76 -9.67 -5.59
N PRO A 76 4.50 -10.90 -6.07
CA PRO A 76 5.45 -11.64 -6.90
C PRO A 76 5.64 -11.05 -8.31
N GLU A 77 4.69 -10.24 -8.77
CA GLU A 77 4.61 -9.69 -10.13
C GLU A 77 4.43 -8.16 -10.08
N SER A 78 4.53 -7.51 -11.23
CA SER A 78 4.32 -6.06 -11.36
C SER A 78 2.88 -5.71 -11.76
N GLY A 79 2.50 -4.45 -11.52
CA GLY A 79 1.24 -3.89 -12.00
C GLY A 79 -0.01 -4.67 -11.56
N PRO A 80 -1.05 -4.77 -12.42
CA PRO A 80 -2.32 -5.42 -12.08
C PRO A 80 -2.19 -6.91 -11.73
N LYS A 81 -1.25 -7.63 -12.36
CA LYS A 81 -1.01 -9.05 -12.08
C LYS A 81 -0.47 -9.24 -10.66
N GLY A 82 0.55 -8.45 -10.30
CA GLY A 82 1.10 -8.44 -8.94
C GLY A 82 0.07 -8.09 -7.88
N TRP A 83 -0.73 -7.05 -8.15
CA TRP A 83 -1.84 -6.65 -7.30
C TRP A 83 -2.81 -7.82 -7.04
N CYS A 84 -3.29 -8.46 -8.10
CA CYS A 84 -4.30 -9.52 -8.01
C CYS A 84 -3.78 -10.74 -7.25
N GLU A 85 -2.59 -11.23 -7.60
CA GLU A 85 -2.00 -12.39 -6.95
C GLU A 85 -1.72 -12.15 -5.46
N ALA A 86 -1.24 -10.95 -5.10
CA ALA A 86 -0.98 -10.60 -3.70
C ALA A 86 -2.28 -10.53 -2.89
N MET A 87 -3.34 -9.95 -3.47
CA MET A 87 -4.65 -9.89 -2.83
C MET A 87 -5.25 -11.28 -2.61
N LEU A 88 -5.25 -12.14 -3.63
CA LEU A 88 -5.77 -13.51 -3.51
C LEU A 88 -4.99 -14.31 -2.46
N LYS A 89 -3.66 -14.20 -2.44
CA LYS A 89 -2.82 -14.84 -1.41
C LYS A 89 -3.09 -14.32 -0.01
N LEU A 90 -3.36 -13.02 0.13
CA LEU A 90 -3.69 -12.42 1.42
C LEU A 90 -5.06 -12.88 1.91
N LEU A 91 -6.08 -12.83 1.05
CA LEU A 91 -7.45 -13.23 1.41
C LEU A 91 -7.50 -14.70 1.85
N ASN A 92 -6.86 -15.60 1.11
CA ASN A 92 -6.76 -17.02 1.48
C ASN A 92 -6.06 -17.29 2.83
N LYS A 93 -5.28 -16.33 3.37
CA LYS A 93 -4.65 -16.43 4.70
C LYS A 93 -5.51 -15.85 5.82
N LEU A 94 -6.51 -15.05 5.47
CA LEU A 94 -7.40 -14.37 6.41
C LEU A 94 -8.72 -15.13 6.62
N ASP A 95 -9.06 -16.01 5.68
CA ASP A 95 -10.07 -17.06 5.84
C ASP A 95 -9.61 -18.15 6.83
#